data_AF-A0A5B9W1K1-F1
#
_entry.id   AF-A0A5B9W1K1-F1
#
_cell.length_a   1.000
_cell.length_b   1.000
_cell.length_c   1.000
_cell.angle_alpha   90.00
_cell.angle_beta   90.00
_cell.angle_gamma   90.00
#
_symmetry.space_group_name_H-M   'P 1'
#
loop_
_entity.id
_entity.type
_entity.pdbx_description
1 polymer ?
#
loop_
_entity_poly.entity_id
_entity_poly.type
_entity_poly.pdbx_seq_one_letter_code
_entity_poly.pdbx_strand_id
1 'polypeptide(L)'
;MNKSPSNSEWLEIKAGLARRVREIREDLYGEHGGPLMAEALQIPFRTWLNYENGCTIPAPSILRFIEHTQANPHWLLTGRGPKYQIAAATN
;
A
#
# COMPACT_ATOMS: atom_id res chain seq x y z
N MET A 1 -7.67 11.71 24.76
CA MET A 1 -7.86 10.25 24.74
C MET A 1 -8.31 9.88 23.34
N ASN A 2 -7.43 9.29 22.52
CA ASN A 2 -7.78 8.95 21.13
C ASN A 2 -8.67 7.71 21.16
N LYS A 3 -9.94 7.87 20.80
CA LYS A 3 -10.89 6.76 20.69
C LYS A 3 -10.38 5.80 19.62
N SER A 4 -10.24 4.52 19.96
CA SER A 4 -9.93 3.49 18.96
C SER A 4 -11.01 3.49 17.88
N PRO A 5 -10.66 3.28 16.61
CA PRO A 5 -11.65 3.25 15.53
C PRO A 5 -12.69 2.18 15.81
N SER A 6 -13.95 2.49 15.49
CA SER A 6 -15.01 1.50 15.41
C SER A 6 -14.68 0.42 14.37
N ASN A 7 -15.36 -0.72 14.45
CA ASN A 7 -15.13 -1.80 13.49
C ASN A 7 -15.41 -1.37 12.03
N SER A 8 -16.40 -0.49 11.82
CA SER A 8 -16.72 0.07 10.49
C SER A 8 -15.59 0.94 9.96
N GLU A 9 -15.09 1.86 10.78
CA GLU A 9 -13.96 2.72 10.40
C GLU A 9 -12.71 1.88 10.06
N TRP A 10 -12.46 0.80 10.81
CA TRP A 10 -11.35 -0.10 10.51
C TRP A 10 -11.52 -0.86 9.19
N LEU A 11 -12.74 -1.22 8.80
CA LEU A 11 -13.02 -1.83 7.50
C LEU A 11 -12.78 -0.85 6.36
N GLU A 12 -13.21 0.41 6.52
CA GLU A 12 -12.96 1.48 5.55
C GLU A 12 -11.47 1.77 5.37
N ILE A 13 -10.71 1.82 6.47
CA ILE A 13 -9.26 2.01 6.42
C ILE A 13 -8.60 0.85 5.65
N LYS A 14 -8.98 -0.40 5.93
CA LYS A 14 -8.43 -1.59 5.25
C LYS A 14 -8.77 -1.60 3.76
N ALA A 15 -10.03 -1.36 3.40
CA ALA A 15 -10.46 -1.29 2.01
C ALA A 15 -9.74 -0.14 1.25
N GLY A 16 -9.58 1.01 1.91
CA GLY A 16 -8.83 2.14 1.38
C GLY A 16 -7.36 1.81 1.14
N LEU A 17 -6.71 1.12 2.09
CA LEU A 17 -5.31 0.70 1.95
C LEU A 17 -5.15 -0.27 0.77
N ALA A 18 -5.99 -1.30 0.69
CA ALA A 18 -5.98 -2.30 -0.39
C ALA A 18 -6.09 -1.65 -1.78
N ARG A 19 -7.01 -0.70 -1.93
CA ARG A 19 -7.16 0.07 -3.17
C ARG A 19 -5.90 0.87 -3.50
N ARG A 20 -5.31 1.57 -2.53
CA ARG A 20 -4.15 2.44 -2.77
C ARG A 20 -2.86 1.68 -3.05
N VAL A 21 -2.65 0.51 -2.46
CA VAL A 21 -1.51 -0.35 -2.83
C VAL A 21 -1.64 -0.89 -4.24
N ARG A 22 -2.88 -1.20 -4.68
CA ARG A 22 -3.18 -1.57 -6.07
C ARG A 22 -2.91 -0.41 -7.03
N GLU A 23 -3.36 0.80 -6.70
CA GLU A 23 -3.10 2.00 -7.51
C GLU A 23 -1.60 2.22 -7.73
N ILE A 24 -0.79 2.13 -6.66
CA ILE A 24 0.67 2.29 -6.79
C ILE A 24 1.29 1.17 -7.63
N ARG A 25 0.82 -0.07 -7.51
CA ARG A 25 1.29 -1.15 -8.39
C ARG A 25 0.94 -0.84 -9.85
N GLU A 26 -0.29 -0.43 -10.14
CA GLU A 26 -0.73 -0.15 -11.51
C GLU A 26 0.05 1.02 -12.11
N ASP A 27 0.37 2.05 -11.31
CA ASP A 27 1.24 3.16 -11.71
C ASP A 27 2.65 2.68 -12.10
N LEU A 28 3.22 1.72 -11.38
CA LEU A 28 4.61 1.25 -11.57
C LEU A 28 4.77 0.12 -12.60
N TYR A 29 3.79 -0.78 -12.68
CA TYR A 29 3.88 -2.04 -13.42
C TYR A 29 2.70 -2.29 -14.36
N GLY A 30 1.74 -1.36 -14.46
CA GLY A 30 0.53 -1.52 -15.26
C GLY A 30 -0.50 -2.48 -14.66
N GLU A 31 -1.65 -2.60 -15.33
CA GLU A 31 -2.82 -3.38 -14.88
C GLU A 31 -2.46 -4.84 -14.53
N HIS A 32 -1.62 -5.48 -15.35
CA HIS A 32 -1.21 -6.88 -15.17
C HIS A 32 0.10 -7.04 -14.38
N GLY A 33 0.61 -5.97 -13.76
CA GLY A 33 1.87 -5.95 -13.02
C GLY A 33 1.89 -6.70 -11.68
N GLY A 34 0.81 -7.41 -11.33
CA GLY A 34 0.66 -8.17 -10.09
C GLY A 34 1.82 -9.12 -9.76
N PRO A 35 2.26 -9.98 -10.69
CA PRO A 35 3.38 -10.88 -10.47
C PRO A 35 4.71 -10.14 -10.19
N LEU A 36 4.97 -9.02 -10.88
CA LEU A 36 6.21 -8.23 -10.69
C LEU A 36 6.27 -7.59 -9.31
N MET A 37 5.14 -7.06 -8.81
CA MET A 37 5.07 -6.55 -7.45
C MET A 37 5.27 -7.65 -6.40
N ALA A 38 4.65 -8.83 -6.61
CA ALA A 38 4.81 -9.95 -5.70
C ALA A 38 6.27 -10.45 -5.64
N GLU A 39 6.94 -10.52 -6.79
CA GLU A 39 8.35 -10.85 -6.89
C GLU A 39 9.24 -9.82 -6.16
N ALA A 40 9.01 -8.52 -6.37
CA ALA A 40 9.74 -7.45 -5.70
C ALA A 40 9.61 -7.49 -4.17
N LEU A 41 8.42 -7.86 -3.68
CA LEU A 41 8.16 -8.00 -2.25
C LEU A 41 8.56 -9.38 -1.68
N GLN A 42 9.03 -10.29 -2.53
CA GLN A 42 9.40 -11.67 -2.20
C GLN A 42 8.26 -12.44 -1.51
N ILE A 43 7.04 -12.31 -2.05
CA ILE A 43 5.86 -13.04 -1.59
C ILE A 43 5.18 -13.79 -2.74
N PRO A 44 4.41 -14.85 -2.46
CA PRO A 44 3.59 -15.49 -3.49
C PRO A 44 2.62 -14.50 -4.14
N PHE A 45 2.43 -14.58 -5.46
CA PHE A 45 1.47 -13.72 -6.17
C PHE A 45 0.05 -13.79 -5.58
N ARG A 46 -0.39 -14.97 -5.16
CA ARG A 46 -1.69 -15.13 -4.49
C ARG A 46 -1.77 -14.33 -3.18
N THR A 47 -0.68 -14.22 -2.44
CA THR A 47 -0.61 -13.40 -1.22
C THR A 47 -0.78 -11.93 -1.57
N TRP A 48 -0.12 -11.45 -2.63
CA TRP A 48 -0.31 -10.08 -3.12
C TRP A 48 -1.78 -9.81 -3.54
N LEU A 49 -2.39 -10.72 -4.31
CA LEU A 49 -3.80 -10.60 -4.69
C LEU A 49 -4.74 -10.52 -3.48
N ASN A 50 -4.46 -11.28 -2.41
CA ASN A 50 -5.23 -11.20 -1.18
C ASN A 50 -5.15 -9.79 -0.56
N TYR A 51 -3.97 -9.17 -0.58
CA TYR A 51 -3.79 -7.81 -0.06
C TYR A 51 -4.58 -6.77 -0.87
N GLU A 52 -4.56 -6.85 -2.20
CA GLU A 52 -5.36 -5.97 -3.06
C GLU A 52 -6.88 -6.18 -2.89
N ASN A 53 -7.28 -7.39 -2.48
CA ASN A 53 -8.67 -7.73 -2.19
C ASN A 53 -9.11 -7.39 -0.76
N GLY A 54 -8.27 -6.71 0.04
CA GLY A 54 -8.65 -6.22 1.37
C GLY A 54 -8.31 -7.15 2.53
N CYS A 55 -7.58 -8.24 2.31
CA CYS A 55 -7.01 -9.02 3.41
C CYS A 55 -5.99 -8.18 4.19
N THR A 56 -5.83 -8.49 5.48
CA THR A 56 -4.85 -7.84 6.34
C THR A 56 -3.45 -7.92 5.72
N ILE A 57 -2.82 -6.77 5.53
CA ILE A 57 -1.43 -6.66 5.09
C ILE A 57 -0.54 -6.67 6.34
N PRO A 58 0.35 -7.65 6.51
CA PRO A 58 1.29 -7.67 7.63
C PRO A 58 2.22 -6.45 7.60
N ALA A 59 2.61 -5.95 8.78
CA ALA A 59 3.50 -4.80 8.90
C ALA A 59 4.81 -4.94 8.08
N PRO A 60 5.51 -6.10 8.08
CA PRO A 60 6.70 -6.27 7.25
C PRO A 60 6.43 -6.12 5.74
N SER A 61 5.27 -6.57 5.26
CA SER A 61 4.91 -6.48 3.84
C SER A 61 4.67 -5.03 3.42
N ILE A 62 3.94 -4.24 4.23
CA ILE A 62 3.70 -2.83 3.90
C ILE A 62 4.97 -1.98 4.04
N LEU A 63 5.88 -2.31 4.97
CA LEU A 63 7.16 -1.63 5.11
C LEU A 63 8.06 -1.87 3.88
N ARG A 64 8.19 -3.13 3.44
CA ARG A 64 8.91 -3.45 2.19
C ARG A 64 8.27 -2.79 0.97
N PHE A 65 6.95 -2.73 0.94
CA PHE A 65 6.23 -2.03 -0.13
C PHE A 65 6.57 -0.54 -0.16
N ILE A 66 6.56 0.15 0.99
CA ILE A 66 6.93 1.56 1.08
C ILE A 66 8.37 1.78 0.62
N GLU A 67 9.30 0.95 1.07
CA GLU A 67 10.71 1.03 0.70
C GLU A 67 10.91 0.83 -0.81
N HIS A 68 10.28 -0.21 -1.38
CA HIS A 68 10.43 -0.54 -2.80
C HIS A 68 9.80 0.49 -3.74
N THR A 69 8.63 1.02 -3.36
CA THR A 69 7.83 1.90 -4.24
C THR A 69 8.05 3.38 -3.99
N GLN A 70 8.75 3.75 -2.91
CA GLN A 70 8.85 5.12 -2.42
C GLN A 70 7.48 5.76 -2.15
N ALA A 71 6.45 4.94 -1.90
CA ALA A 71 5.13 5.41 -1.52
C ALA A 71 5.20 6.27 -0.26
N ASN A 72 4.41 7.33 -0.22
CA ASN A 72 4.25 8.12 1.00
C ASN A 72 3.32 7.37 1.98
N PRO A 73 3.77 7.02 3.21
CA PRO A 73 2.93 6.29 4.17
C PRO A 73 1.65 7.04 4.56
N HIS A 74 1.71 8.37 4.65
CA HIS A 74 0.52 9.18 4.95
C HIS A 74 -0.51 9.09 3.81
N TRP A 75 -0.06 9.13 2.56
CA TRP A 75 -0.95 8.95 1.41
C TRP A 75 -1.49 7.51 1.35
N LEU A 76 -0.68 6.49 1.62
CA LEU A 76 -1.15 5.11 1.71
C LEU A 76 -2.21 4.91 2.79
N LEU A 77 -2.15 5.65 3.89
CA LEU A 77 -3.14 5.55 4.98
C LEU A 77 -4.40 6.37 4.70
N THR A 78 -4.28 7.54 4.07
CA THR A 78 -5.36 8.55 4.05
C THR A 78 -5.84 8.93 2.65
N GLY A 79 -5.06 8.64 1.60
CA GLY A 79 -5.24 9.15 0.24
C GLY A 79 -4.95 10.64 0.07
N ARG A 80 -4.42 11.32 1.10
CA ARG A 80 -4.17 12.77 1.10
C ARG A 80 -2.68 13.10 1.01
N GLY A 81 -2.38 14.19 0.32
CA GLY A 81 -1.01 14.68 0.10
C GLY A 81 -0.31 14.01 -1.10
N PRO A 82 1.02 14.14 -1.20
CA PRO A 82 1.80 13.54 -2.28
C PRO A 82 1.73 12.00 -2.23
N LYS A 83 1.50 11.35 -3.39
CA LYS A 83 1.42 9.88 -3.51
C LYS A 83 2.76 9.20 -3.22
N TYR A 84 3.84 9.75 -3.76
CA TYR A 84 5.21 9.29 -3.56
C TYR A 84 5.96 10.27 -2.65
N GLN A 85 7.03 9.78 -2.04
CA GLN A 85 7.96 10.64 -1.33
C GLN A 85 8.58 11.61 -2.33
N ILE A 86 8.50 12.91 -2.02
CA ILE A 86 9.21 13.93 -2.79
C ILE A 86 10.66 13.82 -2.35
N ALA A 87 11.57 13.47 -3.27
CA ALA A 87 12.99 13.55 -2.99
C ALA A 87 13.29 14.97 -2.51
N ALA A 88 13.76 15.12 -1.27
CA ALA A 88 14.24 16.40 -0.81
C ALA A 88 15.36 16.80 -1.77
N ALA A 89 15.20 17.93 -2.47
CA ALA A 89 16.28 18.51 -3.25
C ALA A 89 17.44 18.74 -2.27
N THR A 90 18.46 17.91 -2.36
CA THR A 90 19.68 18.05 -1.59
C THR A 90 20.38 19.30 -2.13
N ASN A 91 20.35 20.38 -1.34
CA ASN A 91 21.21 21.54 -1.54
C ASN A 91 22.67 21.18 -1.24
#